data_AF-A0A830D0S4-F1
#
_entry.id   AF-A0A830D0S4-F1
#
_cell.length_a   1.000
_cell.length_b   1.000
_cell.length_c   1.000
_cell.angle_alpha   90.00
_cell.angle_beta   90.00
_cell.angle_gamma   90.00
#
_symmetry.space_group_name_H-M   'P 1'
#
loop_
_entity.id
_entity.type
_entity.pdbx_description
1 polymer ?
#
loop_
_entity_poly.entity_id
_entity_poly.type
_entity_poly.pdbx_seq_one_letter_code
_entity_poly.pdbx_strand_id
1 'polypeptide(L)'
;MVERGTHDGPSTHAVTFVWNGHEGEEVYLVGDFTGNWKEPIKAVYKGGPRYEVEVRLPQGMYYYKFITNGDWRHSTASPTERDDSGNINNVIVVGDIASVKPSVHPQKKDANIVRVIERPLTENERFMLAKAARCVAFAVCPIRLAPK
;
A
#
# COMPACT_ATOMS: atom_id res chain seq x y z
N MET A 1 18.98 2.00 12.27
CA MET A 1 19.41 0.62 12.60
C MET A 1 18.40 0.14 13.63
N VAL A 2 17.45 -0.70 13.23
CA VAL A 2 16.40 -1.18 14.16
C VAL A 2 17.05 -2.28 14.99
N GLU A 3 17.27 -2.02 16.28
CA GLU A 3 17.99 -2.95 17.16
C GLU A 3 17.13 -4.19 17.47
N ARG A 4 17.80 -5.35 17.53
CA ARG A 4 17.23 -6.64 17.96
C ARG A 4 17.32 -6.75 19.50
N GLY A 5 16.70 -5.82 20.21
CA GLY A 5 16.82 -5.69 21.65
C GLY A 5 15.59 -5.05 22.27
N THR A 6 15.30 -5.46 23.50
CA THR A 6 14.12 -5.17 24.34
C THR A 6 13.31 -3.93 23.94
N HIS A 7 12.03 -4.16 23.67
CA HIS A 7 11.05 -3.14 23.30
C HIS A 7 10.60 -2.33 24.53
N ASP A 8 11.54 -1.65 25.20
CA ASP A 8 11.31 -0.94 26.47
C ASP A 8 10.69 0.47 26.27
N GLY A 9 10.35 0.82 25.01
CA GLY A 9 9.68 2.06 24.68
C GLY A 9 8.17 2.02 24.95
N PRO A 10 7.49 3.17 25.00
CA PRO A 10 6.03 3.19 25.11
C PRO A 10 5.39 2.54 23.87
N SER A 11 4.34 1.75 24.06
CA SER A 11 3.56 1.16 22.97
C SER A 11 2.75 2.23 22.23
N THR A 12 3.37 2.88 21.26
CA THR A 12 2.80 4.05 20.56
C THR A 12 2.08 3.70 19.26
N HIS A 13 2.32 2.52 18.68
CA HIS A 13 1.83 2.19 17.35
C HIS A 13 0.78 1.08 17.39
N ALA A 14 -0.42 1.36 16.89
CA ALA A 14 -1.42 0.32 16.65
C ALA A 14 -1.06 -0.45 15.37
N VAL A 15 -0.88 -1.75 15.50
CA VAL A 15 -0.51 -2.65 14.41
C VAL A 15 -1.60 -3.70 14.26
N THR A 16 -2.17 -3.81 13.06
CA THR A 16 -3.17 -4.83 12.73
C THR A 16 -2.51 -5.99 12.01
N PHE A 17 -2.54 -7.16 12.64
CA PHE A 17 -2.12 -8.43 12.06
C PHE A 17 -3.30 -9.08 11.39
N VAL A 18 -3.11 -9.50 10.14
CA VAL A 18 -4.18 -10.11 9.32
C VAL A 18 -3.79 -11.52 8.94
N TRP A 19 -4.70 -12.46 9.20
CA TRP A 19 -4.65 -13.81 8.68
C TRP A 19 -5.77 -14.01 7.67
N ASN A 20 -5.45 -14.60 6.51
CA ASN A 20 -6.43 -15.00 5.51
C ASN A 20 -6.41 -16.53 5.42
N GLY A 21 -7.45 -17.16 5.96
CA GLY A 21 -7.61 -18.61 6.03
C GLY A 21 -9.00 -19.04 5.56
N HIS A 22 -9.49 -20.17 6.08
CA HIS A 22 -10.84 -20.64 5.85
C HIS A 22 -11.81 -20.16 6.93
N GLU A 23 -13.08 -20.03 6.57
CA GLU A 23 -14.13 -19.75 7.55
C GLU A 23 -14.25 -20.90 8.56
N GLY A 24 -14.42 -20.54 9.84
CA GLY A 24 -14.53 -21.50 10.94
C GLY A 24 -13.20 -21.92 11.57
N GLU A 25 -12.07 -21.40 11.10
CA GLU A 25 -10.77 -21.59 11.77
C GLU A 25 -10.72 -20.89 13.12
N GLU A 26 -10.03 -21.52 14.07
CA GLU A 26 -9.57 -20.88 15.30
C GLU A 26 -8.16 -20.34 15.07
N VAL A 27 -8.05 -19.01 15.10
CA VAL A 27 -6.81 -18.30 14.75
C VAL A 27 -6.31 -17.52 15.96
N TYR A 28 -5.03 -17.69 16.28
CA TYR A 28 -4.34 -16.94 17.33
C TYR A 28 -3.06 -16.32 16.76
N LEU A 29 -2.71 -15.14 17.26
CA LEU A 29 -1.43 -14.48 17.02
C LEU A 29 -0.47 -14.79 18.18
N VAL A 30 0.76 -15.14 17.85
CA VAL A 30 1.83 -15.36 18.84
C VAL A 30 3.14 -14.79 18.30
N GLY A 31 3.92 -14.16 19.17
CA GLY A 31 5.21 -13.57 18.80
C GLY A 31 6.09 -13.29 20.00
N ASP A 32 7.25 -12.69 19.77
CA ASP A 32 8.15 -12.22 20.83
C ASP A 32 7.45 -11.22 21.78
N PHE A 33 6.57 -10.36 21.25
CA PHE A 33 5.77 -9.39 22.00
C PHE A 33 4.62 -10.00 22.82
N THR A 34 4.34 -11.31 22.69
CA THR A 34 3.26 -11.99 23.45
C THR A 34 3.85 -12.87 24.56
N GLY A 35 4.51 -12.24 25.53
CA GLY A 35 5.18 -12.95 26.62
C GLY A 35 6.30 -13.88 26.13
N ASN A 36 7.01 -13.49 25.06
CA ASN A 36 7.99 -14.32 24.37
C ASN A 36 7.43 -15.67 23.92
N TRP A 37 6.42 -15.62 23.05
CA TRP A 37 5.74 -16.78 22.44
C TRP A 37 4.85 -17.62 23.36
N LYS A 38 4.50 -17.13 24.56
CA LYS A 38 3.77 -17.91 25.57
C LYS A 38 2.30 -17.53 25.71
N GLU A 39 1.91 -16.35 25.25
CA GLU A 39 0.59 -15.76 25.53
C GLU A 39 -0.18 -15.48 24.24
N PRO A 40 -0.72 -16.51 23.56
CA PRO A 40 -1.40 -16.33 22.27
C PRO A 40 -2.63 -15.43 22.39
N ILE A 41 -2.78 -14.50 21.43
CA ILE A 41 -3.91 -13.56 21.35
C ILE A 41 -4.91 -14.07 20.32
N LYS A 42 -6.17 -14.27 20.71
CA LYS A 42 -7.22 -14.75 19.80
C LYS A 42 -7.56 -13.69 18.74
N ALA A 43 -7.60 -14.10 17.47
CA ALA A 43 -8.00 -13.26 16.37
C ALA A 43 -9.52 -13.11 16.26
N VAL A 44 -9.95 -11.91 15.85
CA VAL A 44 -11.35 -11.58 15.60
C VAL A 44 -11.68 -11.93 14.14
N TYR A 45 -12.67 -12.78 13.95
CA TYR A 45 -13.21 -13.08 12.63
C TYR A 45 -13.92 -11.85 12.04
N LYS A 46 -13.52 -11.43 10.85
CA LYS A 46 -14.07 -10.25 10.14
C LYS A 46 -15.01 -10.62 8.97
N GLY A 47 -15.26 -11.91 8.76
CA GLY A 47 -16.07 -12.40 7.64
C GLY A 47 -15.23 -12.91 6.48
N GLY A 48 -15.78 -13.87 5.74
CA GLY A 48 -15.10 -14.52 4.61
C GLY A 48 -13.84 -15.27 5.08
N PRO A 49 -12.67 -15.06 4.46
CA PRO A 49 -11.43 -15.69 4.90
C PRO A 49 -10.66 -14.92 5.98
N ARG A 50 -11.17 -13.78 6.48
CA ARG A 50 -10.35 -12.75 7.15
C ARG A 50 -10.44 -12.79 8.68
N TYR A 51 -9.27 -12.80 9.32
CA TYR A 51 -9.09 -12.74 10.77
C TYR A 51 -8.11 -11.63 11.14
N GLU A 52 -8.37 -10.90 12.21
CA GLU A 52 -7.55 -9.76 12.61
C GLU A 52 -7.23 -9.73 14.11
N VAL A 53 -6.03 -9.27 14.45
CA VAL A 53 -5.62 -8.90 15.80
C VAL A 53 -5.00 -7.51 15.75
N GLU A 54 -5.46 -6.60 16.61
CA GLU A 54 -4.82 -5.30 16.80
C GLU A 54 -3.98 -5.32 18.08
N VAL A 55 -2.69 -4.98 17.96
CA VAL A 55 -1.74 -4.92 19.08
C VAL A 55 -1.05 -3.57 19.07
N ARG A 56 -0.87 -2.97 20.26
CA ARG A 56 -0.03 -1.78 20.40
C ARG A 56 1.41 -2.20 20.67
N LEU A 57 2.30 -1.86 19.76
CA LEU A 57 3.71 -2.19 19.83
C LEU A 57 4.55 -0.91 19.93
N PRO A 58 5.63 -0.93 20.73
CA PRO A 58 6.69 0.05 20.62
C PRO A 58 7.36 0.00 19.23
N GLN A 59 8.22 0.97 18.94
CA GLN A 59 9.11 0.82 17.80
C GLN A 59 10.04 -0.37 18.00
N GLY A 60 10.32 -1.09 16.91
CA GLY A 60 11.15 -2.28 16.95
C GLY A 60 10.87 -3.22 15.79
N MET A 61 11.66 -4.29 15.73
CA MET A 61 11.43 -5.41 14.83
C MET A 61 10.92 -6.59 15.64
N TYR A 62 9.84 -7.21 15.18
CA TYR A 62 9.14 -8.27 15.88
C TYR A 62 8.97 -9.49 14.99
N TYR A 63 9.11 -10.67 15.59
CA TYR A 63 8.86 -11.96 14.96
C TYR A 63 7.55 -12.54 15.48
N TYR A 64 6.77 -13.12 14.57
CA TYR A 64 5.47 -13.69 14.91
C TYR A 64 5.07 -14.86 14.00
N LYS A 65 4.06 -15.60 14.47
CA LYS A 65 3.35 -16.66 13.76
C LYS A 65 1.86 -16.59 14.11
N PHE A 66 1.08 -17.35 13.34
CA PHE A 66 -0.30 -17.67 13.66
C PHE A 66 -0.40 -19.11 14.15
N ILE A 67 -1.27 -19.37 15.11
CA ILE A 67 -1.71 -20.71 15.45
C ILE A 67 -3.11 -20.89 14.87
N THR A 68 -3.26 -21.77 13.90
CA THR A 68 -4.51 -22.04 13.18
C THR A 68 -4.94 -23.47 13.47
N ASN A 69 -6.05 -23.67 14.19
CA ASN A 69 -6.53 -25.00 14.60
C ASN A 69 -5.44 -25.85 15.30
N GLY A 70 -4.55 -25.21 16.07
CA GLY A 70 -3.43 -25.85 16.76
C GLY A 70 -2.11 -25.93 15.97
N ASP A 71 -2.12 -25.65 14.67
CA ASP A 71 -0.92 -25.66 13.84
C ASP A 71 -0.21 -24.30 13.82
N TRP A 72 1.11 -24.30 13.97
CA TRP A 72 1.94 -23.11 13.82
C TRP A 72 2.18 -22.78 12.35
N ARG A 73 1.65 -21.65 11.89
CA ARG A 73 1.73 -21.19 10.51
C ARG A 73 2.31 -19.78 10.40
N HIS A 74 2.93 -19.49 9.28
CA HIS A 74 3.31 -18.14 8.89
C HIS A 74 2.41 -17.71 7.72
N SER A 75 2.12 -16.42 7.62
CA SER A 75 1.44 -15.83 6.48
C SER A 75 2.41 -15.74 5.30
N THR A 76 1.97 -16.16 4.13
CA THR A 76 2.71 -15.99 2.86
C THR A 76 2.61 -14.58 2.30
N ALA A 77 1.65 -13.78 2.79
CA ALA A 77 1.43 -12.40 2.35
C ALA A 77 2.28 -11.39 3.13
N SER A 78 2.89 -11.81 4.24
CA SER A 78 3.73 -10.97 5.09
C SER A 78 5.21 -11.33 4.91
N PRO A 79 6.14 -10.38 5.13
CA PRO A 79 7.57 -10.67 5.14
C PRO A 79 7.91 -11.83 6.08
N THR A 80 8.92 -12.62 5.72
CA THR A 80 9.39 -13.76 6.50
C THR A 80 10.89 -13.75 6.66
N GLU A 81 11.36 -14.35 7.74
CA GLU A 81 12.77 -14.57 8.03
C GLU A 81 12.95 -16.00 8.54
N ARG A 82 14.07 -16.62 8.20
CA ARG A 82 14.45 -17.95 8.67
C ARG A 82 15.44 -17.81 9.83
N ASP A 83 15.15 -18.44 10.96
CA ASP A 83 16.04 -18.51 12.11
C ASP A 83 17.17 -19.55 11.92
N ASP A 84 18.14 -19.55 12.84
CA ASP A 84 19.29 -20.47 12.82
C ASP A 84 18.88 -21.95 12.96
N SER A 85 17.69 -22.22 13.50
CA SER A 85 17.12 -23.56 13.64
C SER A 85 16.32 -24.00 12.40
N GLY A 86 16.23 -23.14 11.38
CA GLY A 86 15.52 -23.39 10.13
C GLY A 86 14.03 -23.04 10.16
N ASN A 87 13.49 -22.53 11.26
CA ASN A 87 12.09 -22.12 11.36
C ASN A 87 11.86 -20.83 10.59
N ILE A 88 10.75 -20.79 9.86
CA ILE A 88 10.32 -19.60 9.12
C ILE A 88 9.27 -18.87 9.97
N ASN A 89 9.58 -17.63 10.36
CA ASN A 89 8.70 -16.73 11.10
C ASN A 89 8.31 -15.55 10.20
N ASN A 90 7.15 -14.94 10.45
CA ASN A 90 6.89 -13.63 9.89
C ASN A 90 7.68 -12.56 10.66
N VAL A 91 8.04 -11.48 9.97
CA VAL A 91 8.73 -10.32 10.54
C VAL A 91 7.94 -9.05 10.26
N ILE A 92 7.85 -8.17 11.24
CA ILE A 92 7.29 -6.83 11.11
C ILE A 92 8.22 -5.80 11.74
N VAL A 93 8.42 -4.68 11.05
CA VAL A 93 9.22 -3.55 11.55
C VAL A 93 8.28 -2.39 11.84
N VAL A 94 8.19 -2.03 13.11
CA VAL A 94 7.46 -0.86 13.61
C VAL A 94 8.47 0.27 13.75
N GLY A 95 8.39 1.27 12.88
CA GLY A 95 9.26 2.45 12.90
C GLY A 95 8.55 3.68 13.44
N ASP A 96 9.30 4.74 13.74
CA ASP A 96 8.72 6.03 14.12
C ASP A 96 7.69 6.51 13.10
N ILE A 97 6.54 6.98 13.60
CA ILE A 97 5.55 7.70 12.79
C ILE A 97 6.34 8.80 12.08
N ALA A 98 6.31 8.83 10.75
CA ALA A 98 6.88 9.93 10.00
C ALA A 98 6.28 11.21 10.56
N SER A 99 7.06 11.97 11.33
CA SER A 99 6.74 13.35 11.63
C SER A 99 6.75 14.03 10.27
N VAL A 100 5.58 14.15 9.66
CA VAL A 100 5.39 15.01 8.52
C VAL A 100 5.49 16.43 9.05
N LYS A 101 6.70 16.88 9.40
CA LYS A 101 7.02 18.27 9.15
C LYS A 101 6.92 18.39 7.63
N PRO A 102 6.03 19.23 7.07
CA PRO A 102 6.06 19.53 5.66
C PRO A 102 7.42 20.20 5.41
N SER A 103 8.41 19.37 5.07
CA SER A 103 9.66 19.84 4.53
C SER A 103 9.28 20.31 3.14
N VAL A 104 9.00 21.62 3.04
CA VAL A 104 9.00 22.33 1.77
C VAL A 104 10.42 22.25 1.24
N HIS A 105 10.79 21.11 0.67
CA HIS A 105 11.85 21.08 -0.31
C HIS A 105 11.36 21.95 -1.47
N PRO A 106 12.10 22.99 -1.88
CA PRO A 106 11.81 23.68 -3.12
C PRO A 106 11.87 22.62 -4.23
N GLN A 107 10.71 22.14 -4.67
CA GLN A 107 10.63 21.32 -5.86
C GLN A 107 11.22 22.15 -6.99
N LYS A 108 12.29 21.65 -7.59
CA LYS A 108 12.84 22.17 -8.83
C LYS A 108 11.71 22.13 -9.84
N LYS A 109 11.14 23.29 -10.10
CA LYS A 109 9.97 23.48 -10.95
C LYS A 109 10.38 23.10 -12.37
N ASP A 110 9.98 21.92 -12.82
CA ASP A 110 10.04 21.57 -14.23
C ASP A 110 9.20 22.60 -14.99
N ALA A 111 9.87 23.38 -15.84
CA ALA A 111 9.33 24.55 -16.51
C ALA A 111 8.32 24.24 -17.63
N ASN A 112 7.73 23.03 -17.66
CA ASN A 112 6.91 22.59 -18.78
C ASN A 112 5.56 21.96 -18.39
N ILE A 113 4.96 22.39 -17.29
CA ILE A 113 3.52 22.19 -17.08
C ILE A 113 2.78 23.37 -17.73
N VAL A 114 2.39 23.16 -18.99
CA VAL A 114 1.45 24.04 -19.68
C VAL A 114 0.11 23.95 -18.96
N ARG A 115 -0.24 24.97 -18.19
CA ARG A 115 -1.59 25.11 -17.65
C ARG A 115 -2.52 25.39 -18.81
N VAL A 116 -3.38 24.44 -19.16
CA VAL A 116 -4.50 24.66 -20.08
C VAL A 116 -5.44 25.65 -19.39
N ILE A 117 -5.38 26.91 -19.81
CA ILE A 117 -6.34 27.93 -19.38
C ILE A 117 -7.56 27.77 -20.28
N GLU A 118 -8.66 27.25 -19.76
CA GLU A 118 -9.95 27.12 -20.45
C GLU A 118 -10.60 28.49 -20.68
N ARG A 119 -9.91 29.43 -21.33
CA ARG A 119 -10.50 30.70 -21.72
C ARG A 119 -11.29 30.52 -23.03
N PRO A 120 -12.48 31.12 -23.16
CA PRO A 120 -13.22 31.10 -24.41
C PRO A 120 -12.41 31.78 -25.53
N LEU A 121 -12.29 31.08 -26.66
CA LEU A 121 -11.59 31.57 -27.85
C LEU A 121 -12.31 32.79 -28.46
N THR A 122 -11.53 33.77 -28.91
CA THR A 122 -12.04 34.92 -29.68
C THR A 122 -12.52 34.48 -31.06
N GLU A 123 -13.32 35.31 -31.73
CA GLU A 123 -13.90 34.97 -33.04
C GLU A 123 -12.84 34.73 -34.12
N ASN A 124 -11.74 35.49 -34.10
CA ASN A 124 -10.62 35.29 -35.03
C ASN A 124 -9.88 33.96 -34.78
N GLU A 125 -9.66 33.58 -33.51
CA GLU A 125 -9.04 32.29 -33.15
C GLU A 125 -9.98 31.12 -33.52
N ARG A 126 -11.29 31.29 -33.32
CA ARG A 126 -12.30 30.31 -33.77
C ARG A 126 -12.29 30.16 -35.29
N PHE A 127 -12.18 31.26 -36.03
CA PHE A 127 -12.16 31.22 -37.50
C PHE A 127 -10.90 30.52 -38.02
N MET A 128 -9.74 30.80 -37.43
CA MET A 128 -8.49 30.12 -37.77
C MET A 128 -8.52 28.63 -37.42
N LEU A 129 -9.06 28.27 -36.25
CA LEU A 129 -9.20 26.88 -35.84
C LEU A 129 -10.17 26.12 -36.76
N ALA A 130 -11.30 26.73 -37.12
CA ALA A 130 -12.26 26.17 -38.08
C ALA A 130 -11.70 26.05 -39.50
N LYS A 131 -10.79 26.95 -39.89
CA LYS A 131 -10.07 26.88 -41.17
C LYS A 131 -9.07 25.72 -41.16
N ALA A 132 -8.29 25.58 -40.09
CA ALA A 132 -7.33 24.49 -39.93
C ALA A 132 -8.03 23.12 -39.89
N ALA A 133 -9.14 22.98 -39.15
CA ALA A 133 -9.92 21.74 -39.09
C ALA A 133 -10.47 21.33 -40.47
N ARG A 134 -10.92 22.29 -41.29
CA ARG A 134 -11.35 22.01 -42.66
C ARG A 134 -10.21 21.50 -43.53
N CYS A 135 -9.02 22.08 -43.45
CA CYS A 135 -7.85 21.60 -44.19
C CYS A 135 -7.46 20.17 -43.80
N VAL A 136 -7.60 19.81 -42.52
CA VAL A 136 -7.34 18.45 -42.03
C VAL A 136 -8.42 17.47 -42.51
N ALA A 137 -9.69 17.86 -42.55
CA ALA A 137 -10.78 17.00 -43.03
C ALA A 137 -10.64 16.61 -44.52
N PHE A 138 -10.09 17.49 -45.38
CA PHE A 138 -9.82 17.17 -46.79
C PHE A 138 -8.63 16.21 -46.99
N ALA A 139 -7.77 16.02 -45.99
CA ALA A 139 -6.62 15.11 -46.06
C ALA A 139 -6.96 13.67 -45.62
N VAL A 140 -8.10 13.44 -44.96
CA VAL A 140 -8.44 12.13 -44.36
C VAL A 140 -9.44 11.33 -45.20
N CYS A 141 -10.15 11.93 -46.17
CA CYS A 141 -10.95 11.21 -47.16
C CYS A 141 -10.93 11.91 -48.54
N PRO A 142 -10.16 11.44 -49.53
CA PRO A 142 -10.39 11.84 -50.91
C PRO A 142 -11.63 11.09 -51.42
N ILE A 143 -12.79 11.74 -51.41
CA ILE A 143 -13.97 11.23 -52.12
C ILE A 143 -13.62 11.20 -53.61
N ARG A 144 -13.39 9.99 -54.17
CA ARG A 144 -13.36 9.80 -55.62
C ARG A 144 -14.79 9.90 -56.15
N LEU A 145 -15.17 11.08 -56.61
CA LEU A 145 -16.26 11.20 -57.58
C LEU A 145 -15.71 10.73 -58.93
N ALA A 146 -16.06 9.52 -59.34
CA ALA A 146 -15.87 9.08 -60.72
C ALA A 146 -17.01 9.66 -61.57
N PRO A 147 -16.72 10.42 -62.65
CA PRO A 147 -17.74 10.83 -63.60
C PRO A 147 -18.13 9.66 -64.54
N LYS A 148 -19.37 9.66 -65.01
CA LYS A 148 -19.82 8.90 -66.20
C LYS A 148 -19.71 9.78 -67.43
#